data_AF-A0A318B1Z7-F1
#
_entry.id   AF-A0A318B1Z7-F1
#
_cell.length_a   1.000
_cell.length_b   1.000
_cell.length_c   1.000
_cell.angle_alpha   90.00
_cell.angle_beta   90.00
_cell.angle_gamma   90.00
#
_symmetry.space_group_name_H-M   'P 1'
#
loop_
_entity.id
_entity.type
_entity.pdbx_description
1 polymer ?
#
loop_
_entity_poly.entity_id
_entity_poly.type
_entity_poly.pdbx_seq_one_letter_code
_entity_poly.pdbx_strand_id
1 'polypeptide(L)'
;QGQPADAAIRATFARNASPRTAALFMQTMLLVESDLVRPLQIQCPHCAGYAMDEQRLVTACGLAAAAPGLAARLLAPLVTRPEVAGTFARALNHALALDGCPLPVRMGEPVEEAPPPRMATVH
;
A
#
# COMPACT_ATOMS: atom_id res chain seq x y z
N GLN A 1 7.47 4.94 -21.29
CA GLN A 1 8.05 6.18 -20.77
C GLN A 1 7.35 6.49 -19.47
N GLY A 2 8.03 6.37 -18.33
CA GLY A 2 7.41 6.58 -17.01
C GLY A 2 7.15 8.06 -16.81
N GLN A 3 5.88 8.44 -16.68
CA GLN A 3 5.52 9.76 -16.16
C GLN A 3 6.21 9.94 -14.80
N PRO A 4 6.89 11.07 -14.55
CA PRO A 4 7.41 11.35 -13.22
C PRO A 4 6.22 11.31 -12.26
N ALA A 5 6.35 10.55 -11.17
CA ALA A 5 5.32 10.44 -10.14
C ALA A 5 4.74 11.84 -9.87
N ASP A 6 3.43 11.98 -10.04
CA ASP A 6 2.69 13.24 -10.01
C ASP A 6 3.23 14.16 -8.89
N ALA A 7 3.53 15.42 -9.22
CA ALA A 7 4.07 16.37 -8.26
C ALA A 7 3.18 16.50 -7.01
N ALA A 8 1.86 16.29 -7.15
CA ALA A 8 0.93 16.23 -6.02
C ALA A 8 1.15 15.00 -5.13
N ILE A 9 1.42 13.82 -5.71
CA ILE A 9 1.76 12.60 -4.99
C ILE A 9 3.10 12.79 -4.27
N ARG A 10 4.13 13.32 -4.95
CA ARG A 10 5.44 13.59 -4.33
C ARG A 10 5.35 14.61 -3.21
N ALA A 11 4.61 15.71 -3.40
CA ALA A 11 4.43 16.73 -2.37
C ALA A 11 3.64 16.20 -1.17
N THR A 12 2.61 15.37 -1.41
CA THR A 12 1.81 14.77 -0.33
C THR A 12 2.60 13.70 0.43
N PHE A 13 3.38 12.87 -0.27
CA PHE A 13 4.30 11.95 0.39
C PHE A 13 5.40 12.69 1.14
N ALA A 14 6.00 13.74 0.56
CA ALA A 14 7.06 14.50 1.23
C ALA A 14 6.58 15.23 2.49
N ARG A 15 5.29 15.61 2.56
CA ARG A 15 4.69 16.20 3.76
C ARG A 15 4.35 15.18 4.84
N ASN A 16 4.02 13.95 4.47
CA ASN A 16 3.42 12.98 5.38
C ASN A 16 4.30 11.76 5.68
N ALA A 17 5.22 11.36 4.80
CA ALA A 17 5.99 10.13 4.96
C ALA A 17 7.31 10.40 5.67
N SER A 18 7.53 9.71 6.78
CA SER A 18 8.83 9.64 7.44
C SER A 18 9.88 8.98 6.53
N PRO A 19 11.20 9.21 6.77
CA PRO A 19 12.26 8.49 6.07
C PRO A 19 12.10 6.96 6.15
N ARG A 20 11.54 6.46 7.26
CA ARG A 20 11.23 5.05 7.46
C ARG A 20 10.15 4.57 6.49
N THR A 21 9.05 5.30 6.38
CA THR A 21 7.96 4.96 5.44
C THR A 21 8.44 5.01 4.00
N ALA A 22 9.23 6.03 3.63
CA ALA A 22 9.82 6.13 2.31
C ALA A 22 10.74 4.92 1.99
N ALA A 23 11.59 4.51 2.94
CA ALA A 23 12.47 3.35 2.78
C ALA A 23 11.67 2.04 2.64
N LEU A 24 10.65 1.83 3.47
CA LEU A 24 9.78 0.66 3.39
C LEU A 24 9.00 0.62 2.07
N PHE A 25 8.52 1.76 1.58
CA PHE A 25 7.85 1.85 0.30
C PHE A 25 8.79 1.45 -0.84
N MET A 26 9.98 2.06 -0.91
CA MET A 26 10.99 1.74 -1.93
C MET A 26 11.38 0.26 -1.88
N GLN A 27 11.62 -0.28 -0.69
CA GLN A 27 11.99 -1.68 -0.52
C GLN A 27 10.87 -2.63 -0.94
N THR A 28 9.61 -2.27 -0.66
CA THR A 28 8.44 -3.04 -1.09
C THR A 28 8.32 -3.05 -2.61
N MET A 29 8.50 -1.90 -3.27
CA MET A 29 8.45 -1.80 -4.73
C MET A 29 9.58 -2.59 -5.39
N LEU A 30 10.82 -2.41 -4.92
CA LEU A 30 11.98 -3.16 -5.43
C LEU A 30 11.80 -4.68 -5.29
N LEU A 31 11.26 -5.14 -4.16
CA LEU A 31 10.97 -6.55 -3.94
C LEU A 31 9.90 -7.07 -4.90
N VAL A 32 8.80 -6.32 -5.06
CA VAL A 32 7.72 -6.72 -5.98
C VAL A 32 8.28 -6.81 -7.40
N GLU A 33 9.01 -5.79 -7.85
CA GLU A 33 9.62 -5.72 -9.18
C GLU A 33 10.64 -6.85 -9.42
N SER A 34 11.49 -7.16 -8.44
CA SER A 34 12.49 -8.23 -8.57
C SER A 34 11.89 -9.62 -8.65
N ASP A 35 10.72 -9.80 -8.03
CA ASP A 35 10.10 -11.11 -7.84
C ASP A 35 8.93 -11.35 -8.80
N LEU A 36 8.64 -10.43 -9.72
CA LEU A 36 7.51 -10.56 -10.65
C LEU A 36 7.59 -11.86 -11.45
N VAL A 37 6.50 -12.63 -11.46
CA VAL A 37 6.37 -13.82 -12.32
C VAL A 37 6.03 -13.45 -13.77
N ARG A 38 5.49 -12.25 -13.98
CA ARG A 38 5.17 -11.66 -15.28
C ARG A 38 5.03 -10.13 -15.13
N PRO A 39 5.07 -9.35 -16.22
CA PRO A 39 4.75 -7.93 -16.17
C PRO A 39 3.38 -7.66 -15.54
N LEU A 40 3.28 -6.65 -14.67
CA LEU A 40 2.04 -6.25 -14.03
C LEU A 40 1.09 -5.63 -15.04
N GLN A 41 -0.19 -6.00 -14.95
CA GLN A 41 -1.28 -5.34 -15.66
C GLN A 41 -1.69 -4.12 -14.84
N ILE A 42 -1.15 -2.96 -15.22
CA ILE A 42 -1.43 -1.66 -14.63
C ILE A 42 -2.30 -0.88 -15.62
N GLN A 43 -3.35 -0.24 -15.12
CA GLN A 43 -4.30 0.48 -15.94
C GLN A 43 -3.72 1.82 -16.40
N CYS A 44 -4.11 2.25 -17.60
CA CYS A 44 -3.78 3.58 -18.08
C CYS A 44 -4.38 4.63 -17.13
N PRO A 45 -3.62 5.66 -16.71
CA PRO A 45 -4.07 6.68 -15.77
C PRO A 45 -5.27 7.53 -16.27
N HIS A 46 -5.60 7.45 -17.57
CA HIS A 46 -6.75 8.13 -18.16
C HIS A 46 -7.98 7.23 -18.33
N CYS A 47 -7.89 5.95 -17.99
CA CYS A 47 -8.97 4.99 -18.11
C CYS A 47 -9.65 4.78 -16.75
N ALA A 48 -10.98 4.76 -16.71
CA ALA A 48 -11.74 4.56 -15.48
C ALA A 48 -11.57 3.14 -14.92
N GLY A 49 -11.21 3.02 -13.63
CA GLY A 49 -11.09 1.75 -12.91
C GLY A 49 -9.65 1.35 -12.59
N TYR A 50 -9.51 0.17 -11.97
CA TYR A 50 -8.23 -0.45 -11.66
C TYR A 50 -8.09 -1.75 -12.45
N ALA A 51 -6.90 -1.99 -12.99
CA ALA A 51 -6.55 -3.28 -13.57
C ALA A 51 -6.49 -4.35 -12.46
N MET A 52 -6.67 -5.61 -12.85
CA MET A 52 -6.78 -6.71 -11.89
C MET A 52 -5.57 -6.84 -10.95
N ASP A 53 -4.36 -6.52 -11.43
CA ASP A 53 -3.17 -6.63 -10.61
C ASP A 53 -3.03 -5.46 -9.64
N GLU A 54 -3.45 -4.26 -10.02
CA GLU A 54 -3.52 -3.10 -9.12
C GLU A 54 -4.50 -3.39 -7.98
N GLN A 55 -5.68 -3.93 -8.30
CA GLN A 55 -6.67 -4.33 -7.30
C GLN A 55 -6.08 -5.35 -6.33
N ARG A 56 -5.36 -6.36 -6.84
CA ARG A 56 -4.68 -7.37 -6.01
C ARG A 56 -3.63 -6.76 -5.10
N LEU A 57 -2.75 -5.89 -5.63
CA LEU A 57 -1.69 -5.23 -4.86
C LEU A 57 -2.28 -4.36 -3.74
N VAL A 58 -3.24 -3.49 -4.08
CA VAL A 58 -3.88 -2.59 -3.10
C VAL A 58 -4.62 -3.39 -2.03
N THR A 59 -5.37 -4.43 -2.43
CA THR A 59 -6.13 -5.27 -1.50
C THR A 59 -5.21 -6.11 -0.61
N ALA A 60 -4.13 -6.67 -1.17
CA ALA A 60 -3.14 -7.41 -0.40
C ALA A 60 -2.45 -6.51 0.63
N CYS A 61 -2.04 -5.29 0.25
CA CYS A 61 -1.46 -4.33 1.18
C CYS A 61 -2.41 -3.99 2.34
N GLY A 62 -3.69 -3.73 2.05
CA GLY A 62 -4.70 -3.44 3.06
C GLY A 62 -4.96 -4.62 4.01
N LEU A 63 -4.94 -5.85 3.50
CA LEU A 63 -5.20 -7.06 4.30
C LEU A 63 -3.95 -7.63 4.98
N ALA A 64 -2.74 -7.17 4.63
CA ALA A 64 -1.50 -7.78 5.10
C ALA A 64 -1.41 -7.86 6.63
N ALA A 65 -1.95 -6.87 7.35
CA ALA A 65 -1.99 -6.88 8.82
C ALA A 65 -3.04 -7.85 9.38
N ALA A 66 -4.29 -7.77 8.89
CA ALA A 66 -5.43 -8.52 9.46
C ALA A 66 -5.56 -9.97 8.95
N ALA A 67 -5.13 -10.24 7.72
CA ALA A 67 -5.32 -11.52 7.04
C ALA A 67 -4.10 -11.88 6.14
N PRO A 68 -2.93 -12.20 6.74
CA PRO A 68 -1.69 -12.47 5.99
C PRO A 68 -1.83 -13.55 4.92
N GLY A 69 -2.49 -14.67 5.24
CA GLY A 69 -2.67 -15.75 4.27
C GLY A 69 -3.54 -15.34 3.07
N LEU A 70 -4.52 -14.45 3.26
CA LEU A 70 -5.31 -13.91 2.14
C LEU A 70 -4.49 -12.92 1.32
N ALA A 71 -3.70 -12.06 1.97
CA ALA A 71 -2.75 -11.18 1.28
C ALA A 71 -1.75 -11.97 0.43
N ALA A 72 -1.16 -13.04 0.96
CA ALA A 72 -0.25 -13.90 0.21
C ALA A 72 -0.94 -14.57 -1.00
N ARG A 73 -2.17 -15.08 -0.84
CA ARG A 73 -2.93 -15.64 -1.98
C ARG A 73 -3.23 -14.61 -3.07
N LEU A 74 -3.49 -13.35 -2.69
CA LEU A 74 -3.69 -12.26 -3.65
C LEU A 74 -2.40 -11.92 -4.41
N LEU A 75 -1.23 -12.07 -3.76
CA LEU A 75 0.09 -11.80 -4.33
C LEU A 75 0.68 -12.97 -5.12
N ALA A 76 0.27 -14.21 -4.83
CA ALA A 76 0.77 -15.42 -5.48
C ALA A 76 0.76 -15.41 -7.03
N PRO A 77 -0.25 -14.85 -7.73
CA PRO A 77 -0.21 -14.77 -9.19
C PRO A 77 0.69 -13.64 -9.72
N LEU A 78 1.26 -12.80 -8.86
CA LEU A 78 2.05 -11.62 -9.24
C LEU A 78 3.55 -11.80 -8.95
N VAL A 79 3.89 -12.42 -7.82
CA VAL A 79 5.27 -12.54 -7.34
C VAL A 79 5.63 -13.97 -6.96
N THR A 80 6.89 -14.34 -7.17
CA THR A 80 7.44 -15.67 -6.84
C THR A 80 7.46 -15.95 -5.34
N ARG A 81 7.55 -14.91 -4.50
CA ARG A 81 7.61 -15.00 -3.02
C ARG A 81 6.50 -14.18 -2.34
N PRO A 82 5.23 -14.64 -2.40
CA PRO A 82 4.09 -13.86 -1.92
C PRO A 82 4.12 -13.55 -0.41
N GLU A 83 4.64 -14.46 0.42
CA GLU A 83 4.73 -14.25 1.87
C GLU A 83 5.75 -13.15 2.24
N VAL A 84 6.84 -13.06 1.48
CA VAL A 84 7.86 -12.02 1.69
C VAL A 84 7.29 -10.66 1.28
N ALA A 85 6.64 -10.59 0.12
CA ALA A 85 5.96 -9.38 -0.33
C ALA A 85 4.85 -8.94 0.64
N GLY A 86 4.05 -9.89 1.16
CA GLY A 86 3.02 -9.62 2.16
C GLY A 86 3.59 -9.09 3.49
N THR A 87 4.77 -9.58 3.91
CA THR A 87 5.45 -9.09 5.12
C THR A 87 5.90 -7.63 4.96
N PHE A 88 6.48 -7.29 3.81
CA PHE A 88 6.87 -5.91 3.49
C PHE A 88 5.64 -4.98 3.39
N ALA A 89 4.58 -5.45 2.74
CA ALA A 89 3.32 -4.74 2.66
C ALA A 89 2.74 -4.44 4.05
N ARG A 90 2.78 -5.41 4.97
CA ARG A 90 2.38 -5.21 6.38
C ARG A 90 3.25 -4.17 7.08
N ALA A 91 4.57 -4.26 6.94
CA ALA A 91 5.51 -3.33 7.57
C ALA A 91 5.30 -1.89 7.06
N LEU A 92 5.12 -1.73 5.75
CA LEU A 92 4.77 -0.45 5.12
C LEU A 92 3.44 0.08 5.66
N ASN A 93 2.41 -0.77 5.73
CA ASN A 93 1.09 -0.38 6.21
C ASN A 93 1.12 0.09 7.67
N HIS A 94 1.92 -0.58 8.51
CA HIS A 94 2.14 -0.16 9.90
C HIS A 94 2.90 1.17 9.99
N ALA A 95 3.95 1.38 9.18
CA ALA A 95 4.71 2.62 9.17
C ALA A 95 3.84 3.81 8.70
N LEU A 96 3.01 3.59 7.67
CA LEU A 96 2.03 4.56 7.21
C LEU A 96 1.02 4.94 8.29
N ALA A 97 0.53 3.97 9.07
CA ALA A 97 -0.36 4.24 10.19
C ALA A 97 0.30 5.08 11.30
N LEU A 98 1.58 4.84 11.60
CA LEU A 98 2.35 5.65 12.57
C LEU A 98 2.57 7.10 12.08
N ASP A 99 2.68 7.27 10.77
CA ASP A 99 2.79 8.58 10.11
C ASP A 99 1.42 9.27 9.91
N GLY A 100 0.34 8.77 10.54
CA GLY A 100 -1.00 9.36 10.45
C GLY A 100 -1.73 9.11 9.13
N CYS A 101 -1.24 8.16 8.32
CA CYS A 101 -1.76 7.83 7.00
C CYS A 101 -2.20 6.35 6.91
N PRO A 102 -3.18 5.87 7.71
CA PRO A 102 -3.59 4.47 7.67
C PRO A 102 -4.19 4.10 6.29
N LEU A 103 -3.81 2.95 5.73
CA LEU A 103 -4.44 2.46 4.49
C LEU A 103 -5.89 2.00 4.73
N PRO A 104 -6.78 2.14 3.73
CA PRO A 104 -6.54 2.70 2.40
C PRO A 104 -6.48 4.23 2.40
N VAL A 105 -5.31 4.79 2.08
CA VAL A 105 -5.13 6.25 1.96
C VAL A 105 -5.68 6.69 0.61
N ARG A 106 -6.69 7.56 0.62
CA ARG A 106 -7.14 8.29 -0.56
C ARG A 106 -6.37 9.61 -0.63
N MET A 107 -5.42 9.71 -1.56
CA MET A 107 -4.65 10.94 -1.75
C MET A 107 -5.56 12.02 -2.34
N GLY A 108 -5.79 13.11 -1.61
CA GLY A 108 -6.56 14.27 -2.07
C GLY A 108 -7.96 14.42 -1.49
N GLU A 109 -8.46 13.43 -0.75
CA GLU A 109 -9.64 13.61 0.10
C GLU A 109 -9.19 14.16 1.47
N PRO A 110 -9.93 15.10 2.07
CA PRO A 110 -9.66 15.52 3.44
C PRO A 110 -9.75 14.29 4.36
N VAL A 111 -8.74 14.10 5.21
CA VAL A 111 -8.74 13.04 6.22
C VAL A 111 -9.91 13.30 7.14
N GLU A 112 -10.97 12.49 7.03
CA GLU A 112 -12.04 12.49 8.01
C GLU A 112 -11.44 11.98 9.32
N GLU A 113 -11.33 12.86 10.31
CA GLU A 113 -10.68 12.58 11.58
C GLU A 113 -11.42 11.41 12.23
N ALA A 114 -10.77 10.25 12.33
CA ALA A 114 -11.38 9.09 12.94
C ALA A 114 -11.77 9.42 14.39
N PRO A 115 -12.99 9.10 14.84
CA PRO A 115 -13.40 9.40 16.21
C PRO A 115 -12.46 8.70 17.21
N PRO A 116 -12.10 9.37 18.32
CA PRO A 116 -11.15 8.83 19.27
C PRO A 116 -11.62 7.46 19.80
N PRO A 117 -10.70 6.52 20.06
CA PRO A 117 -11.06 5.21 20.55
C PRO A 117 -11.86 5.36 21.85
N ARG A 118 -13.10 4.86 21.86
CA ARG A 118 -13.90 4.77 23.08
C ARG A 118 -13.22 3.77 24.00
N MET A 119 -12.52 4.28 25.02
CA MET A 119 -12.10 3.45 26.14
C MET A 119 -13.37 2.89 26.78
N ALA A 120 -13.52 1.56 26.77
CA ALA A 120 -14.58 0.91 27.53
C ALA A 120 -14.34 1.22 29.01
N THR A 121 -15.17 2.08 29.59
CA THR A 121 -15.26 2.21 31.04
C THR A 121 -15.81 0.90 31.58
N VAL A 122 -14.95 0.15 32.26
CA VAL A 122 -15.37 -1.01 33.05
C VAL A 122 -16.15 -0.46 34.24
N HIS A 123 -17.45 -0.74 34.28
CA HIS A 123 -18.32 -0.50 35.44
C HIS A 123 -18.42 -1.77 36.29
#